data_AF-A0A5C4TH49-F1
#
_entry.id   AF-A0A5C4TH49-F1
#
_cell.length_a   1.000
_cell.length_b   1.000
_cell.length_c   1.000
_cell.angle_alpha   90.00
_cell.angle_beta   90.00
_cell.angle_gamma   90.00
#
_symmetry.space_group_name_H-M   'P 1'
#
loop_
_entity.id
_entity.type
_entity.pdbx_description
1 polymer ?
#
loop_
_entity_poly.entity_id
_entity_poly.type
_entity_poly.pdbx_seq_one_letter_code
_entity_poly.pdbx_strand_id
1 'polypeptide(L)'
;MASYEIVGIHLKDKESNKERNITDVLLNDGTIEPVDLVVRYINSDIPYYFVSRDKIKAVIEDYYPQNKTPYIKTKHNQLLNGQSMLNLPRF
;
A
#
# COMPACT_ATOMS: atom_id res chain seq x y z
N MET A 1 -0.35 8.69 17.57
CA MET A 1 0.51 8.07 16.53
C MET A 1 0.02 8.56 15.19
N ALA A 2 0.89 9.15 14.38
CA ALA A 2 0.54 9.55 13.02
C ALA A 2 0.40 8.29 12.16
N SER A 3 -0.55 8.29 11.23
CA SER A 3 -0.73 7.22 10.24
C SER A 3 -0.88 7.86 8.87
N TYR A 4 -0.23 7.30 7.87
CA TYR A 4 -0.26 7.85 6.51
C TYR A 4 -1.34 7.19 5.67
N GLU A 5 -2.13 8.02 5.00
CA GLU A 5 -3.17 7.57 4.07
C GLU A 5 -2.62 7.53 2.65
N ILE A 6 -2.66 6.36 2.03
CA ILE A 6 -2.35 6.15 0.63
C ILE A 6 -3.62 6.40 -0.18
N VAL A 7 -3.55 7.33 -1.13
CA VAL A 7 -4.65 7.73 -2.02
C VAL A 7 -4.39 7.34 -3.48
N GLY A 8 -3.18 6.89 -3.82
CA GLY A 8 -2.83 6.43 -5.16
C GLY A 8 -1.61 5.52 -5.17
N ILE A 9 -1.43 4.77 -6.26
CA ILE A 9 -0.31 3.85 -6.43
C ILE A 9 0.34 4.01 -7.81
N HIS A 10 1.66 3.86 -7.88
CA HIS A 10 2.40 3.68 -9.11
C HIS A 10 2.83 2.23 -9.25
N LEU A 11 2.62 1.65 -10.43
CA LEU A 11 2.99 0.27 -10.73
C LEU A 11 4.16 0.26 -11.71
N LYS A 12 5.10 -0.68 -11.50
CA LYS A 12 6.20 -0.94 -12.44
C LYS A 12 5.71 -1.22 -13.87
N ASP A 13 4.56 -1.87 -13.97
CA ASP A 13 3.85 -2.15 -15.22
C ASP A 13 2.39 -1.74 -15.04
N LYS A 14 1.90 -0.89 -15.96
CA LYS A 14 0.53 -0.35 -15.91
C LYS A 14 -0.53 -1.43 -15.93
N GLU A 15 -0.28 -2.59 -16.53
CA GLU A 15 -1.25 -3.69 -16.61
C GLU A 15 -1.16 -4.66 -15.42
N SER A 16 -0.30 -4.37 -14.44
CA SER A 16 -0.13 -5.27 -13.30
C SER A 16 -1.37 -5.33 -12.40
N ASN A 17 -1.69 -6.56 -11.98
CA ASN A 17 -2.71 -6.86 -10.97
C ASN A 17 -2.10 -7.44 -9.68
N LYS A 18 -0.85 -7.10 -9.36
CA LYS A 18 -0.12 -7.65 -8.20
C LYS A 18 0.45 -6.53 -7.36
N GLU A 19 0.13 -6.52 -6.06
CA GLU A 19 0.63 -5.51 -5.11
C GLU A 19 2.16 -5.45 -5.04
N ARG A 20 2.84 -6.59 -5.24
CA ARG A 20 4.31 -6.64 -5.32
C ARG A 20 4.94 -5.82 -6.45
N ASN A 21 4.12 -5.38 -7.42
CA ASN A 21 4.57 -4.56 -8.54
C ASN A 21 4.32 -3.06 -8.28
N ILE A 22 3.77 -2.69 -7.13
CA ILE A 22 3.72 -1.30 -6.68
C ILE A 22 5.15 -0.83 -6.40
N THR A 23 5.53 0.31 -6.96
CA THR A 23 6.86 0.91 -6.77
C THR A 23 6.78 2.15 -5.89
N ASP A 24 5.69 2.90 -5.98
CA ASP A 24 5.49 4.15 -5.27
C ASP A 24 4.04 4.29 -4.80
N VAL A 25 3.84 5.03 -3.72
CA VAL A 25 2.53 5.37 -3.17
C VAL A 25 2.38 6.87 -3.13
N LEU A 26 1.18 7.37 -3.46
CA LEU A 26 0.80 8.76 -3.30
C LEU A 26 0.04 8.89 -1.98
N LEU A 27 0.48 9.79 -1.12
CA LEU A 27 -0.16 10.10 0.15
C LEU A 27 -1.21 11.20 -0.01
N ASN A 28 -2.13 11.29 0.94
CA ASN A 28 -3.22 12.28 0.94
C ASN A 28 -2.71 13.75 0.97
N ASP A 29 -1.50 13.99 1.47
CA ASP A 29 -0.86 15.32 1.44
C ASP A 29 -0.17 15.65 0.10
N GLY A 30 -0.22 14.73 -0.87
CA GLY A 30 0.41 14.87 -2.18
C GLY A 30 1.85 14.34 -2.26
N THR A 31 2.42 13.87 -1.13
CA THR A 31 3.76 13.28 -1.10
C THR A 31 3.78 11.94 -1.85
N ILE A 32 4.82 11.71 -2.64
CA ILE A 32 5.07 10.41 -3.27
C ILE A 32 6.20 9.73 -2.50
N GLU A 33 5.95 8.51 -2.02
CA GLU A 33 6.94 7.70 -1.31
C GLU A 33 7.22 6.40 -2.05
N PRO A 34 8.50 6.02 -2.21
CA PRO A 34 8.85 4.74 -2.79
C PRO A 34 8.57 3.60 -1.79
N VAL A 35 8.20 2.42 -2.29
CA VAL A 35 7.79 1.27 -1.46
C VAL A 35 8.88 0.82 -0.48
N ASP A 36 10.15 0.97 -0.81
CA ASP A 36 11.25 0.64 0.10
C ASP A 36 11.28 1.54 1.34
N LEU A 37 10.92 2.82 1.20
CA LEU A 37 10.75 3.74 2.31
C LEU A 37 9.52 3.37 3.15
N VAL A 38 8.39 3.09 2.50
CA VAL A 38 7.14 2.67 3.19
C VAL A 38 7.38 1.42 4.02
N VAL A 39 8.07 0.41 3.48
CA VAL A 39 8.44 -0.81 4.21
C VAL A 39 9.26 -0.47 5.46
N ARG A 40 10.28 0.40 5.36
CA ARG A 40 11.10 0.80 6.52
C ARG A 40 10.28 1.50 7.59
N TYR A 41 9.32 2.33 7.20
CA TYR A 41 8.44 3.03 8.13
C TYR A 41 7.45 2.09 8.81
N ILE A 42 6.85 1.14 8.09
CA ILE A 42 6.02 0.10 8.71
C ILE A 42 6.81 -0.71 9.74
N ASN A 43 8.07 -1.09 9.43
CA ASN A 43 8.96 -1.75 10.40
C ASN A 43 9.31 -0.88 11.61
N SER A 44 9.22 0.44 11.48
CA SER A 44 9.49 1.40 12.55
C SER A 44 8.22 1.77 13.33
N ASP A 45 7.18 0.93 13.27
CA ASP A 45 5.86 1.12 13.89
C ASP A 45 5.10 2.37 13.39
N ILE A 46 5.36 2.81 12.16
CA ILE A 46 4.62 3.90 11.49
C ILE A 46 3.60 3.29 10.52
N PRO A 47 2.30 3.29 10.86
CA PRO A 47 1.29 2.56 10.10
C PRO A 47 0.84 3.32 8.84
N TYR A 48 0.62 2.56 7.78
CA TYR A 48 0.01 3.01 6.53
C TYR A 48 -1.38 2.40 6.36
N TYR A 49 -2.27 3.12 5.69
CA TYR A 49 -3.61 2.64 5.37
C TYR A 49 -4.13 3.24 4.07
N PHE A 50 -5.20 2.69 3.53
CA PHE A 50 -6.05 3.36 2.55
C PHE A 50 -7.51 3.28 2.96
N VAL A 51 -8.35 4.13 2.39
CA VAL A 51 -9.80 4.06 2.55
C VAL A 51 -10.39 3.35 1.34
N SER A 52 -11.06 2.24 1.62
CA SER A 52 -11.73 1.41 0.62
C SER A 52 -12.96 2.14 0.04
N ARG A 53 -13.53 1.64 -1.07
CA ARG A 53 -14.72 2.24 -1.69
C ARG A 53 -15.93 2.24 -0.75
N ASP A 54 -15.98 1.24 0.13
CA ASP A 54 -17.01 1.08 1.16
C ASP A 54 -16.71 1.89 2.43
N LYS A 55 -15.75 2.84 2.35
CA LYS A 55 -15.28 3.69 3.45
C LYS A 55 -14.64 2.91 4.61
N ILE A 56 -14.13 1.71 4.32
CA ILE A 56 -13.45 0.87 5.32
C ILE A 56 -11.97 1.23 5.33
N LYS A 57 -11.42 1.47 6.52
CA LYS A 57 -9.99 1.68 6.70
C LYS A 57 -9.26 0.34 6.54
N ALA A 58 -8.46 0.23 5.49
CA ALA A 58 -7.65 -0.94 5.17
C ALA A 58 -6.20 -0.70 5.60
N VAL A 59 -5.67 -1.52 6.49
CA VAL A 59 -4.28 -1.39 6.98
C VAL A 59 -3.32 -2.03 5.99
N ILE A 60 -2.16 -1.41 5.82
CA ILE A 60 -1.06 -1.95 5.01
C ILE A 60 -0.05 -2.63 5.91
N GLU A 61 0.45 -3.77 5.44
CA GLU A 61 1.57 -4.48 6.03
C GLU A 61 2.69 -4.66 5.01
N ASP A 62 3.90 -4.72 5.51
CA ASP A 62 5.06 -5.15 4.74
C ASP A 62 5.10 -6.68 4.65
N TYR A 63 5.75 -7.18 3.60
CA TYR A 63 5.90 -8.59 3.37
C TYR A 63 7.30 -8.91 2.87
N TYR A 64 7.94 -9.89 3.52
CA TYR A 64 9.30 -10.34 3.27
C TYR A 64 9.32 -11.75 2.65
N PRO A 65 9.16 -11.85 1.32
CA PRO A 65 9.32 -13.13 0.64
C PRO A 65 10.77 -13.60 0.68
N GLN A 66 10.98 -14.91 0.86
CA GLN A 66 12.32 -15.50 0.85
C GLN A 66 13.02 -15.24 -0.50
N ASN A 67 14.25 -14.74 -0.46
CA ASN A 67 15.10 -14.42 -1.63
C ASN A 67 14.49 -13.46 -2.65
N LYS A 68 13.59 -12.57 -2.21
CA LYS A 68 12.93 -11.58 -3.08
C LYS A 68 12.87 -10.22 -2.39
N THR A 69 12.68 -9.18 -3.19
CA THR A 69 12.53 -7.81 -2.69
C THR A 69 11.28 -7.71 -1.80
N PRO A 70 11.38 -7.10 -0.61
CA PRO A 70 10.23 -6.78 0.22
C PRO A 70 9.25 -5.87 -0.53
N TYR A 71 7.97 -5.99 -0.22
CA TYR A 71 6.93 -5.14 -0.78
C TYR A 71 5.82 -4.92 0.24
N ILE A 72 4.93 -3.97 -0.05
CA ILE A 72 3.75 -3.70 0.77
C ILE A 72 2.52 -4.42 0.21
N LYS A 73 1.64 -4.87 1.09
CA LYS A 73 0.38 -5.50 0.72
C LYS A 73 -0.73 -5.09 1.67
N THR A 74 -1.96 -5.20 1.19
CA THR A 74 -3.13 -4.96 2.04
C THR A 74 -3.22 -6.07 3.08
N LYS A 75 -3.27 -5.70 4.36
CA LYS A 75 -3.47 -6.65 5.45
C LYS A 75 -4.85 -7.29 5.31
N HIS A 76 -4.91 -8.62 5.43
CA HIS A 76 -6.15 -9.36 5.25
C HIS A 76 -7.24 -8.85 6.20
N ASN A 77 -8.37 -8.43 5.63
CA ASN A 77 -9.55 -8.00 6.36
C ASN A 77 -10.80 -8.44 5.60
N GLN A 78 -11.63 -9.26 6.25
CA GLN A 78 -12.85 -9.83 5.67
C GLN A 78 -13.84 -8.74 5.22
N LEU A 79 -13.86 -7.59 5.89
CA LEU A 79 -14.75 -6.49 5.55
C LEU A 79 -14.37 -5.79 4.24
N LEU A 80 -13.13 -5.97 3.75
CA LEU A 80 -12.70 -5.34 2.51
C LEU A 80 -13.30 -5.99 1.25
N ASN A 81 -13.98 -7.14 1.36
CA ASN A 81 -14.66 -7.77 0.23
C ASN A 81 -13.78 -7.92 -1.03
N GLY A 82 -12.50 -8.26 -0.85
CA GLY A 82 -11.54 -8.39 -1.95
C GLY A 82 -10.91 -7.07 -2.44
N GLN A 83 -11.21 -5.94 -1.79
CA GLN A 83 -10.53 -4.67 -2.06
C GLN A 83 -9.10 -4.68 -1.51
N SER A 84 -8.21 -4.04 -2.25
CA SER A 84 -6.78 -3.89 -1.95
C SER A 84 -6.28 -2.55 -2.47
N MET A 85 -5.01 -2.24 -2.23
CA MET A 85 -4.35 -1.05 -2.81
C MET A 85 -4.47 -0.98 -4.33
N LEU A 86 -4.62 -2.13 -5.01
CA LEU A 86 -4.81 -2.17 -6.47
C LEU A 86 -6.10 -1.50 -6.95
N ASN A 87 -7.05 -1.21 -6.03
CA ASN A 87 -8.27 -0.49 -6.33
C ASN A 87 -8.11 1.04 -6.27
N LEU A 88 -6.97 1.55 -5.80
CA LEU A 88 -6.67 2.97 -5.73
C LEU A 88 -6.36 3.53 -7.14
N PRO A 89 -6.56 4.85 -7.34
CA PRO A 89 -6.10 5.54 -8.53
C PRO A 89 -4.63 5.26 -8.86
N ARG A 90 -4.35 5.09 -10.15
CA ARG A 90 -3.00 4.98 -10.68
C ARG A 90 -2.55 6.35 -11.18
N PHE A 91 -1.30 6.71 -10.94
CA PHE A 91 -0.69 7.94 -11.44
C PHE A 91 0.55 7.64 -12.28
#